data_AF-A0A520JWW9-F1
#
_entry.id   AF-A0A520JWW9-F1
#
_cell.length_a   1.000
_cell.length_b   1.000
_cell.length_c   1.000
_cell.angle_alpha   90.00
_cell.angle_beta   90.00
_cell.angle_gamma   90.00
#
_symmetry.space_group_name_H-M   'P 1'
#
loop_
_entity.id
_entity.type
_entity.pdbx_description
1 polymer ?
#
loop_
_entity_poly.entity_id
_entity_poly.type
_entity_poly.pdbx_seq_one_letter_code
_entity_poly.pdbx_strand_id
1 'polypeptide(L)'
;MHERRWLHDVRQTMTPANHTINPPTRRSTNPQIMFTISRIKNMMYQVTFNPAMQKGLITANVSVINEVDLDDVLFTFRRVMGGGLAVGSYIKVIRDPSSIGKITFNN
;
A
#
# COMPACT_ATOMS: atom_id res chain seq x y z
N MET A 1 10.03 -13.68 -46.26
CA MET A 1 10.36 -14.69 -45.24
C MET A 1 11.33 -14.09 -44.23
N HIS A 2 10.84 -13.57 -43.11
CA HIS A 2 11.66 -12.92 -42.05
C HIS A 2 11.16 -13.40 -40.68
N GLU A 3 11.25 -14.70 -40.40
CA GLU A 3 10.73 -15.30 -39.15
C GLU A 3 11.80 -16.01 -38.31
N ARG A 4 13.06 -16.04 -38.78
CA ARG A 4 14.17 -16.68 -38.05
C ARG A 4 15.06 -15.72 -37.26
N ARG A 5 14.68 -14.44 -37.14
CA ARG A 5 15.41 -13.46 -36.31
C ARG A 5 14.81 -13.32 -34.91
N TRP A 6 13.49 -13.50 -34.76
CA TRP A 6 12.78 -13.36 -33.49
C TRP A 6 13.07 -14.50 -32.49
N LEU A 7 13.35 -15.72 -32.96
CA LEU A 7 13.60 -16.86 -32.06
C LEU A 7 14.98 -16.84 -31.39
N HIS A 8 15.97 -16.13 -31.95
CA HIS A 8 17.27 -15.94 -31.30
C HIS A 8 17.22 -14.85 -30.22
N ASP A 9 16.37 -13.84 -30.39
CA ASP A 9 16.24 -12.74 -29.45
C ASP A 9 15.44 -13.15 -28.20
N VAL A 10 14.38 -13.95 -28.40
CA VAL A 10 13.53 -14.45 -27.29
C VAL A 10 14.25 -15.49 -26.42
N ARG A 11 15.30 -16.15 -26.92
CA ARG A 11 16.12 -17.08 -26.12
C ARG A 11 17.16 -16.38 -25.24
N GLN A 12 17.42 -15.09 -25.41
CA GLN A 12 18.41 -14.35 -24.61
C GLN A 12 17.84 -13.55 -23.43
N THR A 13 16.52 -13.48 -23.23
CA THR A 13 15.93 -12.71 -22.12
C THR A 13 15.32 -13.54 -20.99
N MET A 14 15.58 -14.85 -20.96
CA MET A 14 15.47 -15.66 -19.73
C MET A 14 16.86 -16.03 -19.22
N THR A 15 17.73 -15.03 -19.10
CA THR A 15 18.74 -15.08 -18.03
C THR A 15 17.99 -14.71 -16.75
N PRO A 16 18.00 -15.55 -15.69
CA PRO A 16 17.59 -15.06 -14.39
C PRO A 16 18.50 -13.88 -14.13
N ALA A 17 17.91 -12.68 -14.04
CA ALA A 17 18.69 -11.53 -13.67
C ALA A 17 19.32 -11.88 -12.32
N ASN A 18 20.63 -12.18 -12.32
CA ASN A 18 21.52 -11.99 -11.19
C ASN A 18 21.63 -10.48 -10.93
N HIS A 19 20.49 -9.78 -10.87
CA HIS A 19 20.37 -8.65 -10.02
C HIS A 19 20.36 -9.25 -8.62
N THR A 20 21.56 -9.50 -8.11
CA THR A 20 21.78 -9.51 -6.67
C THR A 20 21.24 -8.17 -6.22
N ILE A 21 19.97 -8.12 -5.85
CA ILE A 21 19.45 -7.06 -5.00
C ILE A 21 20.35 -7.22 -3.80
N ASN A 22 21.43 -6.42 -3.73
CA ASN A 22 22.28 -6.41 -2.55
C ASN A 22 21.30 -6.21 -1.41
N PRO A 23 21.10 -7.21 -0.53
CA PRO A 23 20.16 -7.04 0.56
C PRO A 23 20.63 -5.78 1.26
N PRO A 24 19.73 -4.80 1.54
CA PRO A 24 20.14 -3.53 2.11
C PRO A 24 21.13 -3.80 3.23
N THR A 25 22.34 -3.25 3.10
CA THR A 25 23.58 -3.73 3.73
C THR A 25 23.58 -3.61 5.27
N ARG A 26 22.46 -3.19 5.85
CA ARG A 26 22.11 -3.37 7.25
C ARG A 26 20.75 -4.06 7.34
N ARG A 27 20.76 -5.40 7.49
CA ARG A 27 19.64 -6.05 8.17
C ARG A 27 19.66 -5.55 9.60
N SER A 28 18.61 -4.86 10.03
CA SER A 28 18.42 -4.59 11.44
C SER A 28 18.36 -5.92 12.18
N THR A 29 19.26 -6.14 13.13
CA THR A 29 19.19 -7.31 14.02
C THR A 29 18.13 -7.13 15.11
N ASN A 30 17.58 -5.93 15.27
CA ASN A 30 16.51 -5.67 16.22
C ASN A 30 15.23 -6.44 15.78
N PRO A 31 14.75 -7.41 16.59
CA PRO A 31 13.60 -8.23 16.24
C PRO A 31 12.31 -7.44 16.03
N GLN A 32 12.10 -6.34 16.76
CA GLN A 32 10.90 -5.51 16.62
C GLN A 32 10.87 -4.79 15.28
N ILE A 33 12.01 -4.27 14.84
CA ILE A 33 12.14 -3.65 13.51
C ILE A 33 11.90 -4.69 12.42
N MET A 34 12.43 -5.91 12.60
CA MET A 34 12.23 -6.97 11.61
C MET A 34 10.78 -7.45 11.52
N PHE A 35 10.10 -7.57 12.66
CA PHE A 35 8.68 -7.88 12.69
C PHE A 35 7.84 -6.81 11.97
N THR A 36 8.07 -5.53 12.29
CA THR A 36 7.36 -4.41 11.66
C THR A 36 7.57 -4.37 10.15
N ILE A 37 8.81 -4.52 9.68
CA ILE A 37 9.11 -4.57 8.24
C ILE A 37 8.41 -5.75 7.56
N SER A 38 8.41 -6.92 8.21
CA SER A 38 7.76 -8.12 7.67
C SER A 38 6.24 -7.94 7.57
N ARG A 39 5.62 -7.31 8.57
CA ARG A 39 4.20 -6.95 8.56
C ARG A 39 3.87 -5.96 7.44
N ILE A 40 4.70 -4.91 7.27
CA ILE A 40 4.52 -3.93 6.18
C ILE A 40 4.61 -4.60 4.82
N LYS A 41 5.63 -5.42 4.58
CA LYS A 41 5.76 -6.17 3.31
C LYS A 41 4.57 -7.08 3.05
N ASN A 42 4.11 -7.78 4.07
CA ASN A 42 2.94 -8.65 3.94
C ASN A 42 1.68 -7.87 3.55
N MET A 43 1.49 -6.65 4.09
CA MET A 43 0.39 -5.77 3.68
C MET A 43 0.56 -5.28 2.24
N MET A 44 1.77 -4.90 1.84
CA MET A 44 2.06 -4.44 0.47
C MET A 44 1.74 -5.51 -0.58
N TYR A 45 2.10 -6.77 -0.34
CA TYR A 45 1.84 -7.87 -1.30
C TYR A 45 0.35 -8.22 -1.46
N GLN A 46 -0.53 -7.75 -0.57
CA GLN A 46 -1.98 -7.95 -0.66
C GLN A 46 -2.71 -6.82 -1.40
N VAL A 47 -2.03 -5.71 -1.71
CA VAL A 47 -2.61 -4.57 -2.45
C VAL A 47 -2.79 -4.95 -3.92
N THR A 48 -4.00 -4.74 -4.45
CA THR A 48 -4.34 -5.02 -5.86
C THR A 48 -4.87 -3.78 -6.60
N PHE A 49 -4.68 -2.60 -6.01
CA PHE A 49 -5.20 -1.34 -6.54
C PHE A 49 -4.60 -0.99 -7.91
N ASN A 50 -5.47 -0.82 -8.89
CA ASN A 50 -5.16 -0.29 -10.21
C ASN A 50 -5.51 1.21 -10.27
N PRO A 51 -4.54 2.13 -10.38
CA PRO A 51 -4.78 3.56 -10.37
C PRO A 51 -5.57 4.06 -11.59
N ALA A 52 -5.44 3.41 -12.76
CA ALA A 52 -6.17 3.78 -13.96
C ALA A 52 -7.66 3.43 -13.87
N MET A 53 -7.99 2.31 -13.21
CA MET A 53 -9.37 1.87 -13.00
C MET A 53 -9.97 2.36 -11.68
N GLN A 54 -9.15 2.92 -10.78
CA GLN A 54 -9.49 3.28 -9.40
C GLN A 54 -10.19 2.13 -8.64
N LYS A 55 -9.73 0.89 -8.87
CA LYS A 55 -10.34 -0.34 -8.32
C LYS A 55 -9.28 -1.29 -7.82
N GLY A 56 -9.62 -2.06 -6.79
CA GLY A 56 -8.76 -3.07 -6.17
C GLY A 56 -8.62 -2.86 -4.66
N LEU A 57 -7.86 -3.74 -4.02
CA LEU A 57 -7.62 -3.72 -2.58
C LEU A 57 -6.51 -2.72 -2.23
N ILE A 58 -6.72 -1.93 -1.19
CA ILE A 58 -5.74 -1.02 -0.60
C ILE A 58 -5.49 -1.37 0.87
N THR A 59 -4.32 -0.99 1.38
CA THR A 59 -4.10 -0.87 2.83
C THR A 59 -4.34 0.57 3.23
N ALA A 60 -5.23 0.80 4.20
CA ALA A 60 -5.56 2.12 4.69
C ALA A 60 -5.44 2.18 6.22
N ASN A 61 -5.08 3.34 6.73
CA ASN A 61 -5.20 3.62 8.15
C ASN A 61 -6.67 3.86 8.49
N VAL A 62 -7.10 3.35 9.63
CA VAL A 62 -8.44 3.58 10.18
C VAL A 62 -8.28 4.38 11.47
N SER A 63 -9.11 5.39 11.65
CA SER A 63 -9.15 6.22 12.84
C SER A 63 -10.61 6.42 13.26
N VAL A 64 -10.83 6.49 14.56
CA VAL A 64 -12.15 6.73 15.16
C VAL A 64 -12.15 8.12 15.75
N ILE A 65 -13.22 8.86 15.50
CA ILE A 65 -13.43 10.22 15.98
C ILE A 65 -14.85 10.32 16.52
N ASN A 66 -15.13 11.32 17.36
CA ASN A 66 -16.51 11.63 17.69
C ASN A 66 -17.17 12.31 16.48
N GLU A 67 -18.46 12.03 16.24
CA GLU A 67 -19.20 12.63 15.12
C GLU A 67 -19.22 14.16 15.22
N VAL A 68 -19.21 14.72 16.43
CA VAL A 68 -19.18 16.18 16.66
C VAL A 68 -17.90 16.84 16.13
N ASP A 69 -16.80 16.08 16.02
CA ASP A 69 -15.49 16.59 15.58
C ASP A 69 -15.28 16.37 14.06
N LEU A 70 -16.23 15.76 13.35
CA LEU A 70 -16.07 15.33 11.96
C LEU A 70 -15.70 16.48 11.02
N ASP A 71 -16.37 17.61 11.13
CA ASP A 71 -16.14 18.76 10.24
C ASP A 71 -14.75 19.36 10.43
N ASP A 72 -14.29 19.49 11.68
CA ASP A 72 -12.96 20.02 12.02
C ASP A 72 -11.84 19.09 11.53
N VAL A 73 -12.06 17.78 11.66
CA VAL A 73 -11.15 16.76 11.14
C VAL A 73 -11.07 16.83 9.61
N LEU A 74 -12.21 16.88 8.92
CA LEU A 74 -12.23 16.98 7.45
C LEU A 74 -11.59 18.28 6.95
N PHE A 75 -11.79 19.39 7.65
CA PHE A 75 -11.14 20.67 7.34
C PHE A 75 -9.62 20.57 7.46
N THR A 76 -9.12 19.94 8.54
CA THR A 76 -7.69 19.70 8.75
C THR A 76 -7.12 18.79 7.66
N PHE A 77 -7.81 17.68 7.36
CA PHE A 77 -7.41 16.77 6.28
C PHE A 77 -7.29 17.50 4.94
N ARG A 78 -8.28 18.33 4.58
CA ARG A 78 -8.22 19.12 3.34
C ARG A 78 -6.97 19.99 3.26
N ARG A 79 -6.58 20.64 4.35
CA ARG A 79 -5.36 21.46 4.42
C ARG A 79 -4.09 20.64 4.24
N VAL A 80 -3.99 19.50 4.93
CA VAL A 80 -2.84 18.58 4.84
C VAL A 80 -2.71 18.00 3.43
N MET A 81 -3.83 17.61 2.82
CA MET A 81 -3.87 17.13 1.43
C MET A 81 -3.40 18.21 0.45
N GLY A 82 -3.92 19.44 0.59
CA GLY A 82 -3.53 20.58 -0.24
C GLY A 82 -2.05 20.97 -0.09
N GLY A 83 -1.46 20.70 1.08
CA GLY A 83 -0.04 20.93 1.36
C GLY A 83 0.91 19.84 0.87
N GLY A 84 0.41 18.77 0.23
CA GLY A 84 1.25 17.66 -0.26
C GLY A 84 1.83 16.77 0.85
N LEU A 85 1.29 16.83 2.05
CA LEU A 85 1.76 16.07 3.22
C LEU A 85 1.18 14.65 3.31
N ALA A 86 0.31 14.28 2.37
CA ALA A 86 -0.41 13.01 2.37
C ALA A 86 -0.22 12.25 1.05
N VAL A 87 -0.22 10.93 1.15
CA VAL A 87 0.10 10.00 0.05
C VAL A 87 -1.10 9.78 -0.91
N GLY A 88 -2.32 10.12 -0.49
CA GLY A 88 -3.51 9.98 -1.33
C GLY A 88 -4.74 10.67 -0.75
N SER A 89 -5.64 11.14 -1.61
CA SER A 89 -6.83 11.93 -1.25
C SER A 89 -8.08 11.10 -0.95
N TYR A 90 -7.96 9.77 -0.92
CA TYR A 90 -9.11 8.90 -0.68
C TYR A 90 -9.42 8.80 0.80
N ILE A 91 -10.57 9.35 1.20
CA ILE A 91 -11.12 9.26 2.56
C ILE A 91 -12.50 8.63 2.45
N LYS A 92 -12.78 7.65 3.30
CA LYS A 92 -14.12 7.07 3.45
C LYS A 92 -14.56 7.27 4.89
N VAL A 93 -15.60 8.08 5.09
CA VAL A 93 -16.26 8.23 6.40
C VAL A 93 -17.21 7.06 6.57
N ILE A 94 -17.08 6.36 7.70
CA ILE A 94 -17.90 5.19 8.03
C ILE A 94 -18.56 5.46 9.38
N ARG A 95 -19.87 5.66 9.37
CA ARG A 95 -20.67 5.97 10.56
C ARG A 95 -21.16 4.74 11.30
N ASP A 96 -21.33 3.63 10.60
CA ASP A 96 -21.72 2.35 11.20
C ASP A 96 -20.48 1.45 11.39
N PRO A 97 -20.02 1.23 12.63
CA PRO A 97 -18.88 0.37 12.91
C PRO A 97 -19.11 -1.08 12.46
N SER A 98 -20.37 -1.53 12.33
CA SER A 98 -20.73 -2.85 11.81
C SER A 98 -20.29 -3.06 10.36
N SER A 99 -19.97 -1.98 9.64
CA SER A 99 -19.57 -2.01 8.24
C SER A 99 -18.06 -2.05 8.00
N ILE A 100 -17.22 -2.00 9.05
CA ILE A 100 -15.74 -2.13 8.95
C ILE A 100 -15.27 -3.54 9.33
N GLY A 101 -15.76 -4.57 8.63
CA GLY A 101 -15.26 -5.95 8.80
C GLY A 101 -15.20 -6.43 10.26
N LYS A 102 -14.14 -7.18 10.64
CA LYS A 102 -13.92 -7.68 12.02
C LYS A 102 -13.24 -6.65 12.94
N ILE A 103 -13.64 -5.39 12.91
CA ILE A 103 -13.20 -4.44 13.94
C ILE A 103 -14.20 -4.49 15.10
N THR A 104 -13.85 -5.19 16.17
CA THR A 104 -14.64 -5.22 17.41
C THR A 104 -14.18 -4.08 18.32
N PHE A 105 -15.09 -3.15 18.63
CA PHE A 105 -14.86 -2.14 19.68
C PHE A 105 -15.33 -2.73 21.00
N ASN A 106 -14.40 -3.05 21.90
CA ASN A 106 -14.76 -3.41 23.27
C ASN A 106 -15.01 -2.11 24.03
N ASN A 107 -16.21 -1.98 24.60
CA ASN A 107 -16.62 -0.91 25.49
C ASN A 107 -16.00 -1.08 26.88
#